data_AF-A0A4W5KEE0-F1
#
_entry.id   AF-A0A4W5KEE0-F1
#
_cell.length_a   1.000
_cell.length_b   1.000
_cell.length_c   1.000
_cell.angle_alpha   90.00
_cell.angle_beta   90.00
_cell.angle_gamma   90.00
#
_symmetry.space_group_name_H-M   'P 1'
#
loop_
_entity.id
_entity.type
_entity.pdbx_description
1 polymer ?
#
loop_
_entity_poly.entity_id
_entity_poly.type
_entity_poly.pdbx_seq_one_letter_code
_entity_poly.pdbx_strand_id
1 'polypeptide(L)' 'MLLTVCRNLITLGRETFLNQYIPFDAAIDFHRFMAMSALLLTVVHSLGHVVNVYVFSVSDLSILACLFPRVLTNNG' A
#
# COMPACT_ATOMS: atom_id res chain seq x y z
N MET A 1 6.02 -5.76 6.08
CA MET A 1 6.11 -7.21 5.83
C MET A 1 7.49 -7.82 6.08
N LEU A 2 8.60 -7.16 5.71
CA LEU A 2 9.95 -7.74 5.87
C LEU A 2 10.39 -7.90 7.34
N LEU A 3 10.13 -6.92 8.19
CA LEU A 3 10.54 -6.96 9.61
C LEU A 3 9.95 -8.14 10.39
N THR A 4 8.75 -8.60 10.02
CA THR A 4 8.05 -9.70 10.72
C THR A 4 8.54 -11.08 10.33
N VAL A 5 9.48 -11.19 9.38
CA VAL A 5 10.10 -12.46 8.98
C VAL A 5 11.61 -12.50 9.31
N CYS A 6 12.18 -11.41 9.83
CA CYS A 6 13.58 -11.33 10.24
C CYS A 6 13.84 -12.10 11.55
N ARG A 7 13.92 -13.43 11.47
CA ARG A 7 14.02 -14.35 12.63
C ARG A 7 15.13 -13.95 13.62
N ASN A 8 16.32 -13.58 13.15
CA ASN A 8 17.44 -13.21 14.03
C ASN A 8 17.16 -11.92 14.84
N LEU A 9 16.49 -10.93 14.23
CA LEU A 9 16.12 -9.69 14.91
C LEU A 9 14.97 -9.93 15.90
N ILE A 10 14.01 -10.78 15.54
CA ILE A 10 12.88 -11.15 16.39
C ILE A 10 13.39 -11.91 17.63
N THR A 11 14.32 -12.86 17.46
CA THR A 11 14.93 -13.60 18.57
C THR A 11 15.78 -12.67 19.46
N LEU A 12 16.55 -11.74 18.88
CA LEU A 12 17.28 -10.74 19.66
C LEU A 12 16.33 -9.83 20.46
N GLY A 13 15.22 -9.39 19.87
CA GLY A 13 14.21 -8.57 20.54
C GLY A 13 13.48 -9.30 21.68
N ARG A 14 13.28 -10.62 21.54
CA ARG A 14 12.64 -11.48 22.54
C ARG A 14 13.42 -11.57 23.86
N GLU A 15 14.75 -11.45 23.80
CA GLU A 15 15.64 -11.47 24.97
C GLU A 15 15.77 -10.08 25.65
N THR A 16 15.11 -9.05 25.12
CA THR A 16 15.13 -7.68 25.68
C THR A 16 13.83 -7.33 26.42
N PHE A 17 13.81 -6.19 27.11
CA PHE A 17 12.62 -5.64 27.78
C PHE A 17 11.41 -5.45 26.86
N LEU A 18 11.62 -5.39 25.54
CA LEU A 18 10.56 -5.23 24.54
C LEU A 18 9.60 -6.42 24.51
N ASN A 19 10.02 -7.62 24.94
CA ASN A 19 9.17 -8.80 24.97
C ASN A 19 7.99 -8.68 25.96
N GLN A 20 8.08 -7.78 26.94
CA GLN A 20 6.98 -7.50 27.86
C GLN A 20 5.88 -6.64 27.22
N TYR A 21 6.20 -5.90 26.14
CA TYR A 21 5.28 -5.00 25.46
C TYR A 21 4.83 -5.54 24.09
N ILE A 22 5.70 -6.24 23.38
CA ILE A 22 5.45 -6.72 22.02
C ILE A 22 5.55 -8.25 22.01
N PRO A 23 4.47 -8.96 21.67
CA PRO A 23 4.49 -10.42 21.57
C PRO A 23 5.21 -10.85 20.29
N PHE A 24 6.54 -11.02 20.37
CA PHE A 24 7.38 -11.40 19.24
C PHE A 24 7.06 -12.80 18.67
N ASP A 25 6.50 -13.70 19.49
CA ASP A 25 6.05 -15.03 19.05
C ASP A 25 4.84 -14.95 18.08
N ALA A 26 4.07 -13.85 18.09
CA ALA A 26 2.96 -13.59 17.17
C ALA A 26 3.38 -12.84 15.89
N ALA A 27 4.67 -12.65 15.64
CA ALA A 27 5.16 -11.88 14.49
C ALA A 27 4.69 -12.44 13.13
N ILE A 28 4.56 -13.76 13.01
CA ILE A 28 4.07 -14.42 11.78
C ILE A 28 2.56 -14.22 11.59
N ASP A 29 1.78 -14.23 12.68
CA ASP A 29 0.35 -13.93 12.61
C ASP A 29 0.12 -12.46 12.26
N PHE A 30 0.94 -11.55 12.80
CA PHE A 30 0.96 -10.15 12.41
C PHE A 30 1.37 -9.97 10.94
N HIS A 31 2.34 -10.75 10.44
CA HIS A 31 2.70 -10.76 9.01
C HIS A 31 1.49 -11.12 8.13
N ARG A 32 0.74 -12.16 8.50
CA ARG A 32 -0.46 -12.59 7.77
C ARG A 32 -1.57 -11.54 7.85
N PHE A 33 -1.80 -10.95 9.01
CA PHE A 33 -2.79 -9.89 9.18
C PHE A 33 -2.46 -8.68 8.30
N MET A 34 -1.22 -8.22 8.34
CA MET A 34 -0.75 -7.12 7.49
C MET A 34 -0.82 -7.49 6.00
N ALA A 35 -0.53 -8.73 5.62
CA ALA A 35 -0.65 -9.18 4.23
C ALA A 35 -2.10 -9.13 3.73
N MET A 36 -3.06 -9.56 4.55
CA MET A 36 -4.49 -9.49 4.20
C MET A 36 -5.00 -8.05 4.12
N SER A 37 -4.58 -7.17 5.04
CA SER A 37 -4.95 -5.76 4.97
C SER A 37 -4.32 -5.05 3.77
N ALA A 38 -3.06 -5.36 3.45
CA ALA A 38 -2.40 -4.86 2.25
C ALA A 38 -3.13 -5.33 0.98
N LEU A 39 -3.50 -6.61 0.90
CA LEU A 39 -4.28 -7.15 -0.22
C LEU A 39 -5.58 -6.37 -0.42
N LEU A 40 -6.36 -6.17 0.66
CA LEU A 40 -7.62 -5.42 0.60
C LEU A 40 -7.40 -3.97 0.13
N LEU A 41 -6.41 -3.27 0.68
CA LEU A 41 -6.07 -1.91 0.27
C LEU A 41 -5.60 -1.86 -1.18
N THR A 42 -4.82 -2.84 -1.64
CA THR A 42 -4.38 -2.95 -3.03
C THR A 42 -5.56 -3.15 -3.98
N VAL A 43 -6.55 -3.98 -3.61
CA VAL A 43 -7.78 -4.16 -4.40
C VAL A 43 -8.55 -2.84 -4.48
N VAL A 44 -8.79 -2.19 -3.34
CA VAL A 44 -9.51 -0.90 -3.30
C VAL A 44 -8.77 0.18 -4.10
N HIS A 45 -7.44 0.26 -3.96
CA HIS A 45 -6.60 1.19 -4.71
C HIS A 45 -6.67 0.93 -6.22
N SER A 46 -6.57 -0.32 -6.64
CA SER A 46 -6.69 -0.72 -8.05
C SER A 46 -8.06 -0.35 -8.61
N LEU A 47 -9.14 -0.62 -7.86
CA LEU A 47 -10.50 -0.24 -8.26
C LEU A 47 -10.65 1.29 -8.37
N GLY A 48 -10.09 2.05 -7.43
CA GLY A 48 -10.06 3.50 -7.51
C GLY A 48 -9.36 4.01 -8.77
N HIS A 49 -8.24 3.39 -9.14
CA HIS A 49 -7.57 3.70 -10.41
C HIS A 49 -8.39 3.32 -11.64
N VAL A 50 -9.11 2.18 -11.62
CA VAL A 50 -10.02 1.80 -12.72
C VAL A 50 -11.11 2.85 -12.91
N VAL A 51 -11.73 3.33 -11.83
CA VAL A 51 -12.72 4.41 -11.90
C VAL A 51 -12.11 5.70 -12.43
N ASN A 52 -10.92 6.07 -11.95
CA ASN A 52 -10.23 7.26 -12.46
C ASN A 52 -9.92 7.15 -13.95
N VAL A 53 -9.46 5.99 -14.42
CA VAL A 53 -9.21 5.73 -15.85
C VAL A 53 -10.49 5.87 -16.67
N TYR A 54 -11.61 5.32 -16.18
CA TYR A 54 -12.91 5.50 -16.83
C TYR A 54 -13.30 6.99 -16.92
N VAL A 55 -13.21 7.73 -15.82
CA VAL A 55 -13.49 9.18 -15.78
C VAL A 55 -12.57 9.94 -16.73
N PHE A 56 -11.27 9.66 -16.74
CA PHE A 56 -10.32 10.29 -17.65
C PHE A 56 -10.62 9.97 -19.12
N SER A 57 -11.17 8.80 -19.43
CA SER A 57 -11.53 8.41 -20.80
C SER A 57 -12.76 9.15 -21.34
N VAL A 58 -13.63 9.65 -20.46
CA VAL A 58 -14.84 10.41 -20.83
C VAL A 58 -14.72 11.92 -20.58
N SER A 59 -13.63 12.37 -19.97
CA SER A 59 -13.40 13.79 -19.66
C SER A 59 -12.79 14.53 -20.85
N ASP A 60 -13.08 15.82 -20.97
CA ASP A 60 -12.52 16.67 -22.02
C ASP A 60 -11.00 16.84 -21.91
N LEU A 61 -10.34 17.00 -23.07
CA LEU A 61 -8.89 17.17 -23.18
C LEU A 61 -8.39 18.42 -22.41
N SER A 62 -9.21 19.45 -22.30
CA SER A 62 -8.89 20.67 -21.53
C SER A 62 -8.73 20.40 -20.03
N ILE A 63 -9.63 19.58 -19.45
CA ILE A 63 -9.58 19.17 -18.04
C ILE A 63 -8.40 18.23 -17.81
N LEU A 64 -8.18 17.28 -18.73
CA LEU A 64 -7.12 16.30 -18.61
C LEU A 64 -5.71 16.93 -18.78
N ALA A 65 -5.57 17.92 -19.65
CA ALA A 65 -4.35 18.73 -19.79
C ALA A 65 -4.09 19.62 -18.56
N CYS A 66 -5.11 20.02 -17.80
CA CYS A 66 -4.93 20.71 -16.52
C CYS A 66 -4.45 19.74 -15.41
N LEU A 67 -5.03 18.53 -15.35
CA LEU A 67 -4.64 17.48 -14.41
C LEU A 67 -3.24 16.91 -14.68
N PHE A 68 -2.89 16.72 -15.95
CA PHE A 68 -1.61 16.16 -16.37
C PHE A 68 -0.88 17.07 -17.39
N PRO A 69 -0.46 18.28 -16.99
CA PRO A 69 0.06 19.32 -17.89
C PRO A 69 1.40 18.98 -18.56
N ARG A 70 2.08 17.94 -18.07
CA ARG A 70 3.34 17.45 -18.64
C ARG A 70 3.15 16.23 -19.55
N VAL A 71 1.97 15.62 -19.52
CA VAL A 71 1.67 14.39 -20.26
C VAL A 71 0.74 14.70 -21.43
N LEU A 72 -0.17 15.66 -21.28
CA LEU A 72 -1.18 15.98 -22.28
C LEU A 72 -1.20 17.48 -22.56
N THR A 73 -1.20 17.81 -23.85
CA THR A 73 -1.32 19.18 -24.36
C THR A 73 -2.71 19.34 -24.97
N ASN A 74 -3.41 20.41 -24.61
CA ASN A 74 -4.67 20.78 -25.24
C ASN A 74 -4.35 21.59 -26.51
N ASN A 75 -4.67 21.05 -27.68
CA ASN A 75 -4.25 21.61 -28.96
C ASN A 75 -5.35 22.43 -29.65
N GLY A 76 -6.54 22.56 -29.05
CA GLY A 76 -7.71 23.20 -29.67
C GLY A 76 -8.43 22.24 -30.61
#